data_AF-A0A4Q5R229-F1
#
_entry.id   AF-A0A4Q5R229-F1
#
_cell.length_a   1.000
_cell.length_b   1.000
_cell.length_c   1.000
_cell.angle_alpha   90.00
_cell.angle_beta   90.00
_cell.angle_gamma   90.00
#
_symmetry.space_group_name_H-M   'P 1'
#
loop_
_entity.id
_entity.type
_entity.pdbx_description
1 polymer ?
#
loop_
_entity_poly.entity_id
_entity_poly.type
_entity_poly.pdbx_seq_one_letter_code
_entity_poly.pdbx_strand_id
1 'polypeptide(L)'
;MPKVNPQILSWARESAGLTLEDAARGIGLAGESASARLAEMENGDREPSRPQLLKMADRYRRPLLTFYLPEPPAAAARAHDFRTLRQREVGAEATVDALVRDVRTRQALVRGALEDAEEAERRAFVGSVDPRAGPDGLAAAMADLLALDRTAYREARTIEQAFRILRDAVEATGVYVLLIGNLGSYRSNLSPGVFRGMALADDVAPFIVINETDSKTAWPFTLLHELGHVLLGQSGISGYDSEQHVPQLVQESEGPRRFGIRLVDDDEGRDV
;
A
#
# COMPACT_ATOMS: atom_id res chain seq x y z
N MET A 1 11.28 -4.31 -24.31
CA MET A 1 11.26 -4.91 -22.96
C MET A 1 11.77 -3.87 -21.99
N PRO A 2 11.16 -3.70 -20.79
CA PRO A 2 11.67 -2.75 -19.81
C PRO A 2 13.11 -3.14 -19.43
N LYS A 3 14.04 -2.17 -19.52
CA LYS A 3 15.45 -2.37 -19.18
C LYS A 3 15.64 -2.23 -17.68
N VAL A 4 16.51 -3.07 -17.11
CA VAL A 4 16.91 -2.95 -15.70
C VAL A 4 17.86 -1.78 -15.56
N ASN A 5 17.65 -0.93 -14.55
CA ASN A 5 18.57 0.16 -14.24
C ASN A 5 19.75 -0.37 -13.37
N PRO A 6 21.01 -0.26 -13.83
CA PRO A 6 22.18 -0.69 -13.06
C PRO A 6 22.32 0.00 -11.70
N GLN A 7 21.92 1.28 -11.58
CA GLN A 7 21.93 2.01 -10.32
C GLN A 7 20.96 1.42 -9.28
N ILE A 8 19.87 0.80 -9.74
CA ILE A 8 18.96 0.08 -8.83
C ILE A 8 19.60 -1.20 -8.31
N LEU A 9 20.41 -1.90 -9.11
CA LEU A 9 21.06 -3.14 -8.69
C LEU A 9 22.03 -2.87 -7.52
N SER A 10 22.89 -1.87 -7.66
CA SER A 10 23.82 -1.47 -6.60
C SER A 10 23.08 -0.95 -5.38
N TRP A 11 22.11 -0.04 -5.55
CA TRP A 11 21.29 0.48 -4.46
C TRP A 11 20.55 -0.64 -3.70
N ALA A 12 19.96 -1.60 -4.41
CA ALA A 12 19.20 -2.70 -3.80
C ALA A 12 20.11 -3.60 -2.95
N ARG A 13 21.32 -3.90 -3.43
CA ARG A 13 22.33 -4.67 -2.70
C ARG A 13 22.82 -3.90 -1.46
N GLU A 14 23.21 -2.65 -1.64
CA GLU A 14 23.79 -1.82 -0.58
C GLU A 14 22.79 -1.51 0.53
N SER A 15 21.56 -1.14 0.16
CA SER A 15 20.46 -0.93 1.11
C SER A 15 19.96 -2.22 1.77
N ALA A 16 20.38 -3.40 1.29
CA ALA A 16 20.20 -4.69 1.96
C ALA A 16 21.40 -5.05 2.88
N GLY A 17 22.42 -4.20 2.95
CA GLY A 17 23.62 -4.41 3.78
C GLY A 17 24.53 -5.52 3.26
N LEU A 18 24.48 -5.82 1.96
CA LEU A 18 25.22 -6.93 1.36
C LEU A 18 26.50 -6.45 0.65
N THR A 19 27.59 -7.15 0.91
CA THR A 19 28.82 -7.02 0.12
C THR A 19 28.61 -7.65 -1.27
N LEU A 20 29.43 -7.26 -2.26
CA LEU A 20 29.41 -7.90 -3.59
C LEU A 20 29.62 -9.42 -3.49
N GLU A 21 30.48 -9.89 -2.58
CA GLU A 21 30.77 -11.31 -2.38
C GLU A 21 29.58 -12.07 -1.79
N ASP A 22 28.95 -11.54 -0.74
CA ASP A 22 27.80 -12.19 -0.11
C ASP A 22 26.56 -12.15 -1.00
N ALA A 23 26.39 -11.09 -1.77
CA ALA A 23 25.36 -10.97 -2.77
C ALA A 23 25.55 -11.98 -3.91
N ALA A 24 26.75 -12.03 -4.50
CA ALA A 24 27.08 -12.95 -5.60
C ALA A 24 26.89 -14.42 -5.17
N ARG A 25 27.37 -14.78 -3.98
CA ARG A 25 27.16 -16.12 -3.40
C ARG A 25 25.67 -16.41 -3.20
N GLY A 26 24.93 -15.45 -2.65
CA GLY A 26 23.49 -15.58 -2.35
C GLY A 26 22.60 -15.73 -3.59
N ILE A 27 22.99 -15.16 -4.73
CA ILE A 27 22.26 -15.31 -5.99
C ILE A 27 22.78 -16.48 -6.86
N GLY A 28 23.70 -17.29 -6.32
CA GLY A 28 24.22 -18.49 -6.97
C GLY A 28 25.18 -18.21 -8.13
N LEU A 29 25.90 -17.07 -8.12
CA LEU A 29 27.08 -16.89 -8.96
C LEU A 29 28.25 -17.67 -8.34
N ALA A 30 28.91 -18.53 -9.11
CA ALA A 30 29.99 -19.40 -8.64
C ALA A 30 31.32 -19.16 -9.38
N GLY A 31 32.45 -19.36 -8.70
CA GLY A 31 33.80 -19.18 -9.23
C GLY A 31 34.49 -17.90 -8.72
N GLU A 32 35.79 -17.80 -8.94
CA GLU A 32 36.65 -16.71 -8.43
C GLU A 32 36.22 -15.32 -8.91
N SER A 33 35.52 -15.23 -10.05
CA SER A 33 35.01 -13.98 -10.62
C SER A 33 33.54 -13.67 -10.26
N ALA A 34 32.94 -14.33 -9.27
CA ALA A 34 31.52 -14.14 -8.94
C ALA A 34 31.17 -12.70 -8.54
N SER A 35 31.97 -12.07 -7.69
CA SER A 35 31.81 -10.67 -7.29
C SER A 35 32.06 -9.70 -8.45
N ALA A 36 33.09 -9.96 -9.26
CA ALA A 36 33.40 -9.15 -10.45
C ALA A 36 32.26 -9.15 -11.46
N ARG A 37 31.63 -10.31 -11.73
CA ARG A 37 30.49 -10.42 -12.63
C ARG A 37 29.24 -9.71 -12.11
N LEU A 38 29.06 -9.63 -10.79
CA LEU A 38 27.99 -8.83 -10.19
C LEU A 38 28.30 -7.33 -10.34
N ALA A 39 29.54 -6.91 -10.16
CA ALA A 39 29.96 -5.53 -10.39
C ALA A 39 29.76 -5.10 -11.85
N GLU A 40 30.06 -5.95 -12.83
CA GLU A 40 29.74 -5.71 -14.24
C GLU A 40 28.24 -5.46 -14.47
N MET A 41 27.36 -6.13 -13.72
CA MET A 41 25.91 -5.89 -13.81
C MET A 41 25.52 -4.54 -13.20
N GLU A 42 26.09 -4.20 -12.05
CA GLU A 42 25.84 -2.94 -11.35
C GLU A 42 26.40 -1.72 -12.11
N ASN A 43 27.42 -1.90 -12.94
CA ASN A 43 27.96 -0.88 -13.84
C ASN A 43 27.20 -0.77 -15.18
N GLY A 44 26.34 -1.74 -15.51
CA GLY A 44 25.64 -1.81 -16.80
C GLY A 44 26.43 -2.46 -17.94
N ASP A 45 27.62 -3.00 -17.65
CA ASP A 45 28.46 -3.74 -18.61
C ASP A 45 27.88 -5.13 -18.96
N ARG A 46 27.00 -5.66 -18.10
CA ARG A 46 26.28 -6.92 -18.33
C ARG A 46 24.83 -6.85 -17.85
N GLU A 47 23.88 -7.22 -18.70
CA GLU A 47 22.48 -7.36 -18.27
C GLU A 47 22.27 -8.65 -17.43
N PRO A 48 21.59 -8.56 -16.26
CA PRO A 48 21.17 -9.74 -15.51
C PRO A 48 20.01 -10.45 -16.21
N SER A 49 20.04 -11.79 -16.21
CA SER A 49 18.92 -12.60 -16.69
C SER A 49 17.74 -12.57 -15.72
N ARG A 50 16.52 -12.82 -16.22
CA ARG A 50 15.30 -12.88 -15.38
C ARG A 50 15.43 -13.84 -14.17
N PRO A 51 16.00 -15.05 -14.30
CA PRO A 51 16.26 -15.91 -13.14
C PRO A 51 17.24 -15.30 -12.13
N GLN A 52 18.24 -14.53 -12.58
CA GLN A 52 19.15 -13.81 -11.66
C GLN A 52 18.41 -12.69 -10.93
N LEU A 53 17.56 -11.91 -11.62
CA LEU A 53 16.73 -10.89 -11.00
C LEU A 53 15.78 -11.45 -9.93
N LEU A 54 15.19 -12.64 -10.16
CA LEU A 54 14.37 -13.33 -9.16
C LEU A 54 15.17 -13.72 -7.92
N LYS A 55 16.40 -14.21 -8.10
CA LYS A 55 17.30 -14.52 -6.98
C LYS A 55 17.77 -13.27 -6.24
N MET A 56 18.03 -12.19 -6.98
CA MET A 56 18.35 -10.87 -6.40
C MET A 56 17.17 -10.35 -5.58
N ALA A 57 15.95 -10.45 -6.10
CA ALA A 57 14.72 -10.05 -5.40
C ALA A 57 14.59 -10.76 -4.04
N ASP A 58 14.72 -12.07 -4.04
CA ASP A 58 14.68 -12.89 -2.82
C ASP A 58 15.83 -12.54 -1.87
N ARG A 59 17.08 -12.54 -2.36
CA ARG A 59 18.28 -12.34 -1.55
C ARG A 59 18.37 -10.94 -0.95
N TYR A 60 17.98 -9.91 -1.70
CA TYR A 60 18.05 -8.50 -1.29
C TYR A 60 16.80 -8.09 -0.52
N ARG A 61 15.81 -8.99 -0.40
CA ARG A 61 14.49 -8.69 0.17
C ARG A 61 13.90 -7.45 -0.51
N ARG A 62 13.92 -7.47 -1.84
CA ARG A 62 13.34 -6.44 -2.69
C ARG A 62 12.35 -7.09 -3.65
N PRO A 63 11.18 -6.50 -3.87
CA PRO A 63 10.29 -6.91 -4.94
C PRO A 63 11.03 -7.00 -6.27
N LEU A 64 10.67 -7.98 -7.11
CA LEU A 64 11.22 -8.05 -8.47
C LEU A 64 10.99 -6.74 -9.25
N LEU A 65 9.84 -6.11 -9.01
CA LEU A 65 9.46 -4.84 -9.62
C LEU A 65 10.43 -3.70 -9.30
N THR A 66 11.16 -3.77 -8.18
CA THR A 66 12.11 -2.73 -7.77
C THR A 66 13.17 -2.52 -8.84
N PHE A 67 13.67 -3.59 -9.47
CA PHE A 67 14.72 -3.55 -10.49
C PHE A 67 14.33 -2.86 -11.80
N TYR A 68 13.05 -2.49 -11.95
CA TYR A 68 12.53 -1.78 -13.11
C TYR A 68 12.21 -0.31 -12.82
N LEU A 69 12.51 0.17 -11.62
CA LEU A 69 12.38 1.60 -11.29
C LEU A 69 13.38 2.43 -12.11
N PRO A 70 12.99 3.64 -12.55
CA PRO A 70 13.86 4.53 -13.30
C PRO A 70 14.99 5.10 -12.45
N GLU A 71 14.78 5.27 -11.14
CA GLU A 71 15.77 5.74 -10.18
C GLU A 71 15.55 5.13 -8.79
N PRO A 72 16.59 5.04 -7.94
CA PRO A 72 16.44 4.53 -6.58
C PRO A 72 15.34 5.29 -5.82
N PRO A 73 14.40 4.58 -5.17
CA PRO A 73 13.34 5.27 -4.45
C PRO A 73 13.95 6.11 -3.33
N ALA A 74 13.43 7.33 -3.17
CA ALA A 74 13.87 8.25 -2.14
C ALA A 74 13.91 7.54 -0.78
N ALA A 75 15.00 7.75 -0.03
CA ALA A 75 15.11 7.22 1.33
C ALA A 75 13.92 7.77 2.12
N ALA A 76 12.98 6.89 2.45
CA ALA A 76 11.79 7.30 3.17
C ALA A 76 12.20 8.09 4.41
N ALA A 77 11.64 9.28 4.58
CA ALA A 77 11.69 9.97 5.86
C ALA A 77 11.32 8.92 6.91
N ARG A 78 12.20 8.71 7.91
CA ARG A 78 12.04 7.62 8.88
C ARG A 78 10.59 7.61 9.28
N ALA A 79 9.92 6.53 8.91
CA ALA A 79 8.55 6.23 9.22
C ALA A 79 8.29 6.46 10.72
N HIS A 80 7.92 7.68 11.10
CA HIS A 80 7.60 8.01 12.47
C HIS A 80 6.25 7.38 12.84
N ASP A 81 5.38 7.13 11.85
CA ASP A 81 4.03 6.58 12.02
C ASP A 81 3.91 5.06 11.85
N PHE A 82 4.87 4.38 11.21
CA PHE A 82 4.81 2.91 11.08
C PHE A 82 5.32 2.18 12.34
N ARG A 83 5.84 2.94 13.32
CA ARG A 83 6.45 2.40 14.54
C ARG A 83 5.44 2.13 15.66
N THR A 84 4.22 2.63 15.54
CA THR A 84 3.15 2.48 16.55
C THR A 84 2.53 1.08 16.58
N LEU A 85 2.77 0.24 15.58
CA LEU A 85 2.35 -1.17 15.54
C LEU A 85 3.29 -2.14 16.28
N ARG A 86 4.35 -1.64 16.94
CA ARG A 86 5.43 -2.47 17.49
C ARG A 86 5.10 -3.16 18.82
N GLN A 87 4.00 -3.92 18.90
CA GLN A 87 3.87 -4.91 19.98
C GLN A 87 3.53 -6.31 19.45
N ARG A 88 4.59 -7.13 19.48
CA ARG A 88 4.58 -8.55 19.87
C ARG A 88 4.04 -9.59 18.88
N GLU A 89 4.73 -9.75 17.75
CA GLU A 89 5.05 -11.09 17.21
C GLU A 89 6.45 -11.06 16.55
N VAL A 90 7.38 -11.89 17.06
CA VAL A 90 8.75 -11.96 16.52
C VAL A 90 8.70 -12.61 15.13
N GLY A 91 8.94 -11.82 14.08
CA GLY A 91 8.94 -12.26 12.68
C GLY A 91 7.82 -11.67 11.82
N ALA A 92 6.71 -11.24 12.43
CA ALA A 92 5.61 -10.54 11.76
C ALA A 92 6.04 -9.17 11.22
N GLU A 93 6.88 -8.46 11.98
CA GLU A 93 7.46 -7.15 11.62
C GLU A 93 8.22 -7.20 10.28
N ALA A 94 9.01 -8.25 10.05
CA ALA A 94 9.77 -8.40 8.81
C ALA A 94 8.88 -8.64 7.57
N THR A 95 7.73 -9.31 7.74
CA THR A 95 6.75 -9.54 6.67
C THR A 95 6.01 -8.24 6.33
N VAL A 96 5.60 -7.47 7.35
CA VAL A 96 5.00 -6.15 7.14
C VAL A 96 5.99 -5.19 6.49
N ASP A 97 7.24 -5.14 6.93
CA ASP A 97 8.28 -4.34 6.29
C ASP A 97 8.54 -4.74 4.82
N ALA A 98 8.44 -6.03 4.52
CA ALA A 98 8.54 -6.51 3.15
C ALA A 98 7.32 -6.05 2.31
N LEU A 99 6.11 -6.10 2.87
CA LEU A 99 4.90 -5.58 2.23
C LEU A 99 5.00 -4.08 1.95
N VAL A 100 5.43 -3.28 2.91
CA VAL A 100 5.58 -1.82 2.74
C VAL A 100 6.55 -1.52 1.59
N ARG A 101 7.69 -2.22 1.54
CA ARG A 101 8.66 -2.07 0.45
C ARG A 101 8.10 -2.50 -0.90
N ASP A 102 7.29 -3.56 -0.91
CA ASP A 102 6.59 -4.06 -2.09
C ASP A 102 5.59 -3.05 -2.66
N VAL A 103 4.75 -2.49 -1.80
CA VAL A 103 3.74 -1.52 -2.23
C VAL A 103 4.39 -0.20 -2.63
N ARG A 104 5.39 0.29 -1.89
CA ARG A 104 6.14 1.50 -2.29
C ARG A 104 6.84 1.36 -3.63
N THR A 105 7.36 0.17 -3.93
CA THR A 105 7.93 -0.12 -5.25
C THR A 105 6.86 -0.02 -6.34
N ARG A 106 5.69 -0.61 -6.13
CA ARG A 106 4.57 -0.51 -7.09
C ARG A 106 4.13 0.95 -7.27
N GLN A 107 3.99 1.69 -6.18
CA GLN A 107 3.63 3.10 -6.20
C GLN A 107 4.64 3.93 -7.01
N ALA A 108 5.94 3.74 -6.78
CA ALA A 108 6.98 4.46 -7.52
C ALA A 108 6.98 4.12 -9.02
N LEU A 109 6.69 2.87 -9.41
CA LEU A 109 6.50 2.52 -10.82
C LEU A 109 5.28 3.19 -11.44
N VAL A 110 4.15 3.19 -10.73
CA VAL A 110 2.92 3.84 -11.21
C VAL A 110 3.13 5.34 -11.33
N ARG A 111 3.72 5.98 -10.31
CA ARG A 111 4.06 7.41 -10.33
C ARG A 111 5.00 7.74 -11.50
N GLY A 112 6.08 7.00 -11.66
CA GLY A 112 7.01 7.20 -12.78
C GLY A 112 6.35 7.02 -14.14
N ALA A 113 5.44 6.04 -14.28
CA ALA A 113 4.68 5.85 -15.53
C ALA A 113 3.72 7.02 -15.82
N LEU A 114 3.08 7.59 -14.79
CA LEU A 114 2.26 8.79 -14.94
C LEU A 114 3.10 10.02 -15.29
N GLU A 115 4.28 10.16 -14.69
CA GLU A 115 5.22 11.25 -14.99
C GLU A 115 5.73 11.16 -16.43
N ASP A 116 6.14 9.97 -16.88
CA ASP A 116 6.58 9.71 -18.25
C ASP A 116 5.47 9.97 -19.30
N ALA A 117 4.21 9.76 -18.93
CA ALA A 117 3.05 10.00 -19.77
C ALA A 117 2.55 11.46 -19.73
N GLU A 118 3.16 12.34 -18.93
CA GLU A 118 2.66 13.70 -18.63
C GLU A 118 1.26 13.71 -17.98
N GLU A 119 0.89 12.61 -17.32
CA GLU A 119 -0.40 12.38 -16.63
C GLU A 119 -0.27 12.46 -15.09
N ALA A 120 0.87 12.91 -14.58
CA ALA A 120 1.16 13.06 -13.15
C ALA A 120 0.44 14.25 -12.49
N GLU A 121 -0.90 14.24 -12.56
CA GLU A 121 -1.74 15.24 -11.93
C GLU A 121 -1.82 15.05 -10.42
N ARG A 122 -1.71 16.17 -9.68
CA ARG A 122 -1.89 16.15 -8.23
C ARG A 122 -3.35 15.92 -7.85
N ARG A 123 -3.58 14.99 -6.95
CA ARG A 123 -4.85 14.69 -6.31
C ARG A 123 -5.08 15.67 -5.15
N ALA A 124 -5.84 16.73 -5.43
CA ALA A 124 -6.09 17.83 -4.49
C ALA A 124 -6.76 17.41 -3.17
N PHE A 125 -7.40 16.23 -3.12
CA PHE A 125 -7.99 15.68 -1.90
C PHE A 125 -6.96 15.09 -0.93
N VAL A 126 -5.74 14.80 -1.38
CA VAL A 126 -4.70 14.24 -0.50
C VAL A 126 -4.25 15.31 0.47
N GLY A 127 -4.46 15.08 1.78
CA GLY A 127 -4.18 16.08 2.82
C GLY A 127 -5.10 17.29 2.80
N SER A 128 -6.27 17.22 2.16
CA SER A 128 -7.20 18.35 2.07
C SER A 128 -8.03 18.56 3.34
N VAL A 129 -8.12 17.56 4.22
CA VAL A 129 -8.95 17.60 5.42
C VAL A 129 -8.11 17.98 6.64
N ASP A 130 -8.55 18.99 7.38
CA ASP A 130 -7.97 19.35 8.67
C ASP A 130 -8.40 18.33 9.75
N PRO A 131 -7.47 17.72 10.51
CA PRO A 131 -7.81 16.81 11.60
C PRO A 131 -8.80 17.40 12.63
N ARG A 132 -8.84 18.73 12.78
CA ARG A 132 -9.75 19.45 13.69
C ARG A 132 -11.20 19.47 13.19
N ALA A 133 -11.45 19.17 11.92
CA ALA A 133 -12.80 18.99 11.39
C ALA A 133 -13.51 17.78 12.04
N GLY A 134 -12.73 16.89 12.65
CA GLY A 134 -13.24 15.75 13.39
C GLY A 134 -13.93 14.72 12.48
N PRO A 135 -14.59 13.73 13.11
CA PRO A 135 -15.22 12.63 12.41
C PRO A 135 -16.23 13.04 11.33
N ASP A 136 -17.12 13.97 11.67
CA ASP A 136 -18.22 14.37 10.78
C ASP A 136 -17.70 15.12 9.55
N GLY A 137 -16.68 15.98 9.73
CA GLY A 137 -16.04 16.68 8.62
C GLY A 137 -15.31 15.74 7.67
N LEU A 138 -14.67 14.70 8.20
CA LEU A 138 -14.02 13.67 7.37
C LEU A 138 -15.05 12.85 6.59
N ALA A 139 -16.17 12.47 7.23
CA ALA A 139 -17.25 11.74 6.58
C ALA A 139 -17.92 12.56 5.46
N ALA A 140 -18.13 13.86 5.67
CA ALA A 140 -18.64 14.77 4.64
C ALA A 140 -17.68 14.87 3.45
N ALA A 141 -16.38 15.07 3.70
CA ALA A 141 -15.37 15.12 2.65
C ALA A 141 -15.29 13.81 1.83
N MET A 142 -15.43 12.65 2.49
CA MET A 142 -15.51 11.36 1.80
C MET A 142 -16.77 11.23 0.95
N ALA A 143 -17.93 11.66 1.46
CA ALA A 143 -19.19 11.63 0.70
C ALA A 143 -19.09 12.47 -0.58
N ASP A 144 -18.52 13.67 -0.48
CA ASP A 144 -18.34 14.58 -1.60
C ASP A 144 -17.35 14.02 -2.63
N LEU A 145 -16.28 13.39 -2.16
CA LEU A 145 -15.24 12.82 -3.02
C LEU A 145 -15.72 11.60 -3.82
N LEU A 146 -16.41 10.65 -3.16
CA LEU A 146 -16.63 9.33 -3.74
C LEU A 146 -17.79 9.26 -4.74
N ALA A 147 -18.67 10.26 -4.79
CA ALA A 147 -19.88 10.25 -5.62
C ALA A 147 -20.59 8.87 -5.63
N LEU A 148 -20.62 8.22 -4.47
CA LEU A 148 -21.00 6.81 -4.34
C LEU A 148 -22.46 6.62 -4.74
N ASP A 149 -22.76 5.64 -5.58
CA ASP A 149 -24.13 5.17 -5.78
C ASP A 149 -24.63 4.47 -4.51
N ARG A 150 -25.21 5.26 -3.61
CA ARG A 150 -25.73 4.80 -2.32
C ARG A 150 -26.91 3.84 -2.46
N THR A 151 -27.62 3.88 -3.58
CA THR A 151 -28.72 2.96 -3.84
C THR A 151 -28.15 1.60 -4.21
N ALA A 152 -27.26 1.55 -5.20
CA ALA A 152 -26.58 0.32 -5.59
C ALA A 152 -25.80 -0.31 -4.43
N TYR A 153 -25.10 0.50 -3.62
CA TYR A 153 -24.38 0.00 -2.44
C TYR A 153 -25.34 -0.64 -1.41
N ARG A 154 -26.50 -0.03 -1.15
CA ARG A 154 -27.50 -0.56 -0.19
C ARG A 154 -28.24 -1.79 -0.72
N GLU A 155 -28.44 -1.87 -2.03
CA GLU A 155 -29.13 -2.99 -2.69
C GLU A 155 -28.19 -4.18 -3.00
N ALA A 156 -26.88 -4.03 -2.72
CA ALA A 156 -25.91 -5.09 -2.89
C ALA A 156 -26.31 -6.35 -2.12
N ARG A 157 -26.34 -7.50 -2.81
CA ARG A 157 -26.82 -8.77 -2.24
C ARG A 157 -25.78 -9.47 -1.38
N THR A 158 -24.50 -9.12 -1.56
CA THR A 158 -23.38 -9.67 -0.78
C THR A 158 -22.41 -8.57 -0.40
N ILE A 159 -21.63 -8.83 0.64
CA ILE A 159 -20.60 -7.90 1.12
C ILE A 159 -19.53 -7.66 0.06
N GLU A 160 -19.19 -8.67 -0.73
CA GLU A 160 -18.23 -8.53 -1.84
C GLU A 160 -18.78 -7.64 -2.96
N GLN A 161 -20.09 -7.67 -3.21
CA GLN A 161 -20.72 -6.75 -4.16
C GLN A 161 -20.68 -5.31 -3.62
N ALA A 162 -21.04 -5.12 -2.35
CA ALA A 162 -20.98 -3.81 -1.71
C ALA A 162 -19.54 -3.25 -1.71
N PHE A 163 -18.57 -4.08 -1.33
CA PHE A 163 -17.16 -3.75 -1.34
C PHE A 163 -16.67 -3.39 -2.75
N ARG A 164 -17.10 -4.10 -3.78
CA ARG A 164 -16.74 -3.76 -5.17
C ARG A 164 -17.25 -2.38 -5.55
N ILE A 165 -18.53 -2.08 -5.30
CA ILE A 165 -19.11 -0.77 -5.60
C ILE A 165 -18.33 0.35 -4.89
N LEU A 166 -18.00 0.15 -3.61
CA LEU A 166 -17.23 1.12 -2.85
C LEU A 166 -15.79 1.25 -3.37
N ARG A 167 -15.13 0.14 -3.68
CA ARG A 167 -13.79 0.13 -4.26
C ARG A 167 -13.75 0.85 -5.60
N ASP A 168 -14.71 0.58 -6.47
CA ASP A 168 -14.80 1.22 -7.79
C ASP A 168 -14.98 2.73 -7.64
N ALA A 169 -15.80 3.18 -6.67
CA ALA A 169 -15.96 4.59 -6.35
C ALA A 169 -14.66 5.24 -5.84
N VAL A 170 -13.89 4.54 -4.99
CA VAL A 170 -12.58 5.00 -4.53
C VAL A 170 -11.58 5.06 -5.68
N GLU A 171 -11.48 4.01 -6.49
CA GLU A 171 -10.55 3.94 -7.63
C GLU A 171 -10.85 5.01 -8.69
N ALA A 172 -12.12 5.36 -8.90
CA ALA A 172 -12.53 6.43 -9.80
C ALA A 172 -11.99 7.82 -9.40
N THR A 173 -11.59 8.02 -8.14
CA THR A 173 -10.96 9.27 -7.67
C THR A 173 -9.48 9.38 -8.02
N GLY A 174 -8.87 8.29 -8.50
CA GLY A 174 -7.43 8.18 -8.75
C GLY A 174 -6.63 7.54 -7.61
N VAL A 175 -7.29 6.92 -6.64
CA VAL A 175 -6.64 6.10 -5.60
C VAL A 175 -6.46 4.66 -6.08
N TYR A 176 -5.27 4.09 -5.93
CA TYR A 176 -4.99 2.71 -6.29
C TYR A 176 -5.28 1.78 -5.11
N VAL A 177 -6.23 0.84 -5.27
CA VAL A 177 -6.60 -0.11 -4.21
C VAL A 177 -6.03 -1.50 -4.50
N LEU A 178 -5.21 -2.04 -3.59
CA LEU A 178 -4.64 -3.38 -3.68
C LEU A 178 -5.23 -4.29 -2.61
N LEU A 179 -5.60 -5.52 -2.98
CA LEU A 179 -5.88 -6.60 -2.03
C LEU A 179 -4.67 -7.53 -1.99
N ILE A 180 -4.06 -7.67 -0.81
CA ILE A 180 -2.85 -8.48 -0.62
C ILE A 180 -3.00 -9.31 0.65
N GLY A 181 -2.92 -10.64 0.55
CA GLY A 181 -2.89 -11.54 1.71
C GLY A 181 -1.55 -12.19 1.98
N ASN A 182 -0.67 -12.22 0.97
CA ASN A 182 0.66 -12.77 1.07
C ASN A 182 1.60 -12.12 0.05
N LEU A 183 2.90 -12.29 0.25
CA LEU A 183 3.95 -11.75 -0.61
C LEU A 183 4.47 -12.79 -1.63
N GLY A 184 3.57 -13.61 -2.20
CA GLY A 184 3.91 -14.63 -3.19
C GLY A 184 4.34 -15.98 -2.59
N SER A 185 4.13 -16.18 -1.28
CA SER A 185 4.38 -17.45 -0.59
C SER A 185 3.39 -17.62 0.57
N TYR A 186 2.82 -18.82 0.73
CA TYR A 186 1.94 -19.14 1.86
C TYR A 186 2.60 -18.93 3.24
N ARG A 187 3.94 -18.90 3.32
CA ARG A 187 4.69 -18.61 4.57
C ARG A 187 4.79 -17.11 4.91
N SER A 188 4.34 -16.25 4.01
CA SER A 188 4.30 -14.79 4.18
C SER A 188 2.86 -14.30 4.41
N ASN A 189 2.00 -15.17 4.93
CA ASN A 189 0.62 -14.84 5.21
C ASN A 189 0.54 -13.69 6.22
N LEU A 190 -0.20 -12.65 5.86
CA LEU A 190 -0.38 -11.49 6.71
C LEU A 190 -1.59 -11.76 7.61
N SER A 191 -1.37 -12.22 8.84
CA SER A 191 -2.49 -12.41 9.78
C SER A 191 -3.21 -11.07 10.02
N PRO A 192 -4.56 -11.05 10.07
CA PRO A 192 -5.32 -9.83 10.38
C PRO A 192 -4.88 -9.15 11.67
N GLY A 193 -4.43 -9.92 12.68
CA GLY A 193 -3.90 -9.40 13.94
C GLY A 193 -2.64 -8.53 13.78
N VAL A 194 -1.90 -8.72 12.70
CA VAL A 194 -0.64 -8.02 12.40
C VAL A 194 -0.84 -6.89 11.38
N PHE A 195 -1.71 -7.10 10.38
CA PHE A 195 -1.94 -6.18 9.28
C PHE A 195 -3.40 -6.26 8.85
N ARG A 196 -4.11 -5.13 8.78
CA ARG A 196 -5.43 -5.04 8.15
C ARG A 196 -5.42 -4.15 6.92
N GLY A 197 -4.76 -2.99 7.01
CA GLY A 197 -4.71 -2.02 5.93
C GLY A 197 -3.47 -1.14 5.96
N MET A 198 -3.25 -0.42 4.88
CA MET A 198 -2.20 0.60 4.79
C MET A 198 -2.60 1.68 3.79
N ALA A 199 -2.32 2.93 4.16
CA ALA A 199 -2.42 4.10 3.30
C ALA A 199 -1.03 4.62 2.94
N LEU A 200 -0.85 4.98 1.66
CA LEU A 200 0.25 5.80 1.18
C LEU A 200 -0.34 7.06 0.55
N ALA A 201 -0.32 8.16 1.31
CA ALA A 201 -0.87 9.46 0.94
C ALA A 201 0.08 10.26 0.03
N ASP A 202 0.43 9.67 -1.11
CA ASP A 202 1.16 10.33 -2.18
C ASP A 202 0.19 11.21 -3.00
N ASP A 203 0.62 12.42 -3.34
CA ASP A 203 -0.21 13.41 -4.01
C ASP A 203 -0.43 13.13 -5.50
N VAL A 204 0.30 12.21 -6.12
CA VAL A 204 0.15 11.84 -7.55
C VAL A 204 -0.43 10.44 -7.68
N ALA A 205 0.09 9.49 -6.89
CA ALA A 205 -0.30 8.09 -6.92
C ALA A 205 -0.66 7.60 -5.49
N PRO A 206 -1.80 8.02 -4.92
CA PRO A 206 -2.22 7.55 -3.60
C PRO A 206 -2.58 6.05 -3.64
N PHE A 207 -2.10 5.28 -2.67
CA PHE A 207 -2.36 3.82 -2.58
C PHE A 207 -3.07 3.47 -1.28
N ILE A 208 -4.01 2.54 -1.38
CA ILE A 208 -4.62 1.84 -0.25
C ILE A 208 -4.37 0.35 -0.43
N VAL A 209 -3.98 -0.33 0.64
CA VAL A 209 -3.82 -1.78 0.67
C VAL A 209 -4.77 -2.36 1.71
N ILE A 210 -5.44 -3.43 1.36
CA ILE A 210 -6.36 -4.18 2.23
C ILE A 210 -5.85 -5.61 2.34
N ASN A 211 -5.84 -6.14 3.55
CA ASN A 211 -5.52 -7.53 3.80
C ASN A 211 -6.63 -8.46 3.28
N GLU A 212 -6.36 -9.22 2.23
CA GLU A 212 -7.34 -10.14 1.64
C GLU A 212 -7.66 -11.34 2.56
N THR A 213 -6.85 -11.57 3.60
CA THR A 213 -7.06 -12.67 4.56
C THR A 213 -7.92 -12.27 5.75
N ASP A 214 -8.21 -10.97 5.92
CA ASP A 214 -9.16 -10.49 6.92
C ASP A 214 -10.59 -10.85 6.54
N SER A 215 -11.51 -10.78 7.50
CA SER A 215 -12.92 -11.00 7.23
C SER A 215 -13.40 -10.06 6.14
N LYS A 216 -14.11 -10.60 5.15
CA LYS A 216 -14.71 -9.80 4.07
C LYS A 216 -15.65 -8.72 4.59
N THR A 217 -16.28 -8.95 5.75
CA THR A 217 -17.13 -7.98 6.45
C THR A 217 -16.36 -6.74 6.92
N ALA A 218 -15.05 -6.85 7.12
CA ALA A 218 -14.18 -5.77 7.57
C ALA A 218 -13.65 -4.91 6.40
N TRP A 219 -13.56 -5.45 5.18
CA TRP A 219 -12.95 -4.75 4.04
C TRP A 219 -13.54 -3.37 3.73
N PRO A 220 -14.88 -3.15 3.73
CA PRO A 220 -15.42 -1.82 3.47
C PRO A 220 -14.97 -0.79 4.51
N PHE A 221 -14.92 -1.18 5.79
CA PHE A 221 -14.44 -0.33 6.86
C PHE A 221 -12.96 -0.01 6.69
N THR A 222 -12.12 -1.03 6.47
CA THR A 222 -10.69 -0.82 6.24
C THR A 222 -10.45 0.11 5.06
N LEU A 223 -11.15 -0.06 3.95
CA LEU A 223 -11.02 0.82 2.78
C LEU A 223 -11.32 2.29 3.12
N LEU A 224 -12.42 2.55 3.81
CA LEU A 224 -12.79 3.92 4.22
C LEU A 224 -11.83 4.49 5.26
N HIS A 225 -11.35 3.66 6.19
CA HIS A 225 -10.38 4.06 7.20
C HIS A 225 -9.07 4.53 6.55
N GLU A 226 -8.52 3.73 5.63
CA GLU A 226 -7.30 4.08 4.92
C GLU A 226 -7.51 5.29 3.98
N LEU A 227 -8.68 5.42 3.35
CA LEU A 227 -9.04 6.64 2.60
C LEU A 227 -9.04 7.87 3.51
N GLY A 228 -9.45 7.73 4.76
CA GLY A 228 -9.40 8.80 5.76
C GLY A 228 -7.98 9.25 6.02
N HIS A 229 -7.04 8.32 6.16
CA HIS A 229 -5.63 8.65 6.25
C HIS A 229 -5.13 9.40 5.00
N VAL A 230 -5.52 8.98 3.79
CA VAL A 230 -5.18 9.71 2.56
C VAL A 230 -5.72 11.15 2.57
N LEU A 231 -6.97 11.35 2.96
CA LEU A 231 -7.59 12.69 3.07
C LEU A 231 -6.90 13.59 4.11
N LEU A 232 -6.34 13.00 5.18
CA LEU A 232 -5.55 13.69 6.19
C LEU A 232 -4.07 13.85 5.80
N GLY A 233 -3.65 13.31 4.66
CA GLY A 233 -2.25 13.37 4.19
C GLY A 233 -1.32 12.45 4.97
N GLN A 234 -1.88 11.41 5.62
CA GLN A 234 -1.18 10.50 6.51
C GLN A 234 -0.90 9.18 5.80
N SER A 235 0.35 8.73 5.87
CA SER A 235 0.74 7.38 5.42
C SER A 235 1.02 6.51 6.64
N GLY A 236 0.42 5.33 6.71
CA GLY A 236 0.50 4.48 7.89
C GLY A 236 -0.06 3.08 7.62
N ILE A 237 0.07 2.21 8.61
CA ILE A 237 -0.45 0.84 8.58
C ILE A 237 -1.43 0.70 9.74
N SER A 238 -2.53 0.00 9.51
CA SER A 238 -3.51 -0.38 10.53
C SER A 238 -3.41 -1.88 10.88
N GLY A 239 -3.53 -2.19 12.17
CA GLY A 239 -3.72 -3.52 12.74
C GLY A 239 -4.77 -3.48 13.88
N TYR A 240 -5.14 -4.63 14.46
CA TYR A 240 -6.16 -4.69 15.53
C TYR A 240 -5.79 -3.83 16.76
N ASP A 241 -4.51 -3.72 17.11
CA ASP A 241 -4.09 -3.01 18.34
C ASP A 241 -3.85 -1.50 18.15
N SER A 242 -3.79 -1.01 16.92
CA SER A 242 -3.58 0.42 16.60
C SER A 242 -4.87 1.25 16.56
N GLU A 243 -6.05 0.61 16.69
CA GLU A 243 -7.37 1.26 16.63
C GLU A 243 -7.61 2.30 17.77
N GLN A 244 -6.63 2.55 18.64
CA GLN A 244 -6.78 3.47 19.78
C GLN A 244 -6.50 4.96 19.48
N HIS A 245 -6.03 5.33 18.27
CA HIS A 245 -5.62 6.72 17.98
C HIS A 245 -6.34 7.40 16.79
N VAL A 246 -7.33 6.75 16.19
CA VAL A 246 -8.31 7.42 15.33
C VAL A 246 -9.61 7.50 16.14
N PRO A 247 -10.23 8.69 16.34
CA PRO A 247 -11.52 8.78 17.01
C PRO A 247 -12.48 7.79 16.38
N GLN A 248 -13.15 6.98 17.21
CA GLN A 248 -14.11 5.93 16.83
C GLN A 248 -15.12 6.48 15.81
N LEU A 249 -14.80 6.28 14.53
CA LEU A 249 -15.41 6.97 13.40
C LEU A 249 -16.54 6.16 12.75
N VAL A 250 -16.68 4.88 13.12
CA VAL A 250 -17.78 4.01 12.74
C VAL A 250 -18.04 3.08 13.92
N GLN A 251 -19.09 3.33 14.70
CA GLN A 251 -19.50 2.39 15.74
C GLN A 251 -19.94 1.07 15.09
N GLU A 252 -19.43 -0.04 15.63
CA GLU A 252 -20.01 -1.36 15.44
C GLU A 252 -21.50 -1.28 15.76
N SER A 253 -22.36 -1.45 14.74
CA SER A 253 -23.77 -1.72 14.99
C SER A 253 -24.07 -3.14 14.51
N GLU A 254 -24.72 -3.88 15.41
CA GLU A 254 -24.89 -5.32 15.36
C GLU A 254 -25.48 -5.81 14.02
N GLY A 255 -24.70 -6.65 13.34
CA GLY A 255 -25.19 -7.56 12.33
C GLY A 255 -25.03 -7.12 10.86
N PRO A 256 -25.00 -8.09 9.93
CA PRO A 256 -24.56 -7.93 8.53
C PRO A 256 -25.48 -7.09 7.62
N ARG A 257 -26.45 -6.34 8.17
CA ARG A 257 -27.39 -5.51 7.39
C ARG A 257 -27.41 -4.04 7.79
N ARG A 258 -26.54 -3.61 8.70
CA ARG A 258 -26.41 -2.21 9.14
C ARG A 258 -24.94 -1.83 9.32
N PHE A 259 -24.15 -1.94 8.26
CA PHE A 259 -22.96 -1.10 8.15
C PHE A 259 -23.43 0.30 7.75
N GLY A 260 -23.97 1.02 8.73
CA GLY A 260 -24.38 2.41 8.62
C GLY A 260 -23.12 3.26 8.66
N ILE A 261 -22.53 3.52 7.50
CA ILE A 261 -21.75 4.74 7.34
C ILE A 261 -22.78 5.86 7.57
N ARG A 262 -22.69 6.57 8.70
CA ARG A 262 -23.33 7.88 8.86
C ARG A 262 -22.62 8.86 7.92
N LEU A 263 -22.84 8.70 6.62
CA LEU A 263 -22.75 9.81 5.70
C LEU A 263 -24.07 10.56 5.90
N VAL A 264 -24.04 11.49 6.86
CA VAL A 264 -25.17 12.26 7.40
C VAL A 264 -26.23 12.53 6.33
N ASP A 265 -27.47 12.15 6.65
CA ASP A 265 -28.67 12.49 5.89
C ASP A 265 -28.77 14.02 5.79
N ASP A 266 -28.54 14.58 4.61
CA ASP A 266 -29.23 15.79 4.19
C ASP A 266 -30.47 15.33 3.42
N ASP A 267 -31.56 15.07 4.15
CA ASP A 267 -32.89 15.21 3.54
C ASP A 267 -33.95 15.56 4.60
N GLU A 268 -34.44 16.78 4.45
CA GLU A 268 -35.75 17.30 4.84
C GLU A 268 -36.14 17.30 6.33
N GLY A 269 -36.00 18.50 6.91
CA GLY A 269 -37.10 19.04 7.69
C GLY A 269 -38.40 18.99 6.89
N ARG A 270 -39.29 18.08 7.26
CA ARG A 270 -40.72 18.24 7.07
C ARG A 270 -41.36 18.35 8.44
N ASP A 271 -41.84 19.56 8.73
CA ASP A 271 -43.01 19.76 9.56
C ASP A 271 -44.10 18.74 9.16
N VAL A 272 -44.53 17.89 10.09
CA VAL A 272 -45.89 17.80 10.67
C VAL A 272 -45.83 16.95 11.94
#